data_AF-A0A7C4QFT8-F1
#
_entry.id   AF-A0A7C4QFT8-F1
#
_cell.length_a   1.000
_cell.length_b   1.000
_cell.length_c   1.000
_cell.angle_alpha   90.00
_cell.angle_beta   90.00
_cell.angle_gamma   90.00
#
_symmetry.space_group_name_H-M   'P 1'
#
loop_
_entity.id
_entity.type
_entity.pdbx_description
1 polymer ?
#
loop_
_entity_poly.entity_id
_entity_poly.type
_entity_poly.pdbx_seq_one_letter_code
_entity_poly.pdbx_strand_id
1 'polypeptide(L)'
;MSSYVSLAAVRRHAVTERGLLLDCGGPRLAVTALTDRLIRVRLAPSGEFAPRRSWDAARADDEFAPAPFTVETRGGEVVLDTGALSVRVETATGRVAFADAHGRLFAADAEAPTWKPGAGVRVAKRIAGGEHFYGFGERTGLLEKTGRRFVNWATDPAHPHGPDVNAMYQAIPIYLAVRAAGAQADAPLAYGLFFHNTFRSAFDVGRARPDVLTLEAEGGEADYYVAYGPAPAGVMQGWAALLGTLPLPPRWALGHHQSRWSYMSADEVRAVAAGFRERDLPCDVIHLDIDYMRGYRVFTWDPERFPDPAGLIADLRAQGFRVVTIIDPGVKADPEYAVYRDGLAREAFIRQADGAVAHGYVWPDDSVFADFTRPEVRAWWGGLQAALTEPGVSGVWNDMNEPVVFDRPFSQGGGGVGTLPLDAPQGPDGERTTHAEVHNLYGSLMAQASYEGLRRLLGDERPFTLTRSGFAGYQRWSAGWM
;
A
#
# COMPACT_ATOMS: atom_id res chain seq x y z
N MET A 1 -20.01 -20.49 15.80
CA MET A 1 -18.81 -19.66 16.03
C MET A 1 -17.60 -20.57 15.94
N SER A 2 -16.83 -20.52 14.85
CA SER A 2 -15.60 -21.32 14.73
C SER A 2 -14.51 -20.68 15.63
N SER A 3 -13.98 -21.46 16.58
CA SER A 3 -12.88 -21.04 17.46
C SER A 3 -11.57 -20.94 16.68
N TYR A 4 -10.67 -20.06 17.11
CA TYR A 4 -9.31 -20.04 16.59
C TYR A 4 -8.62 -21.39 16.83
N VAL A 5 -7.88 -21.87 15.83
CA VAL A 5 -6.98 -23.02 15.91
C VAL A 5 -5.58 -22.49 16.19
N SER A 6 -4.89 -23.10 17.15
CA SER A 6 -3.49 -22.79 17.48
C SER A 6 -2.54 -23.67 16.71
N LEU A 7 -1.38 -23.13 16.34
CA LEU A 7 -0.26 -23.93 15.88
C LEU A 7 0.12 -24.96 16.95
N ALA A 8 0.42 -26.18 16.50
CA ALA A 8 0.83 -27.29 17.34
C ALA A 8 2.36 -27.45 17.34
N ALA A 9 2.86 -28.46 18.06
CA ALA A 9 4.28 -28.78 18.12
C ALA A 9 4.88 -29.06 16.73
N VAL A 10 6.11 -28.58 16.55
CA VAL A 10 6.96 -28.89 15.41
C VAL A 10 7.32 -30.38 15.46
N ARG A 11 6.95 -31.12 14.42
CA ARG A 11 7.22 -32.57 14.30
C ARG A 11 8.55 -32.85 13.63
N ARG A 12 8.89 -32.05 12.63
CA ARG A 12 10.15 -32.13 11.86
C ARG A 12 10.52 -30.76 11.35
N HIS A 13 11.81 -30.54 11.17
CA HIS A 13 12.33 -29.37 10.47
C HIS A 13 13.36 -29.81 9.42
N ALA A 14 13.50 -28.99 8.39
CA ALA A 14 14.51 -29.15 7.34
C ALA A 14 15.18 -27.80 7.10
N VAL A 15 16.49 -27.83 6.94
CA VAL A 15 17.27 -26.68 6.48
C VAL A 15 17.11 -26.57 4.97
N THR A 16 16.76 -25.39 4.49
CA THR A 16 16.68 -25.07 3.06
C THR A 16 17.89 -24.23 2.67
N GLU A 17 18.05 -23.92 1.38
CA GLU A 17 19.10 -23.00 0.92
C GLU A 17 19.00 -21.61 1.57
N ARG A 18 17.79 -21.19 1.97
CA ARG A 18 17.50 -19.83 2.46
C ARG A 18 17.00 -19.78 3.91
N GLY A 19 16.92 -20.90 4.61
CA GLY A 19 16.57 -20.91 6.03
C GLY A 19 15.98 -22.23 6.52
N LEU A 20 14.77 -22.17 7.09
CA LEU A 20 14.12 -23.29 7.77
C LEU A 20 12.71 -23.52 7.26
N LEU A 21 12.37 -24.80 7.09
CA LEU A 21 11.01 -25.27 6.89
C LEU A 21 10.64 -26.20 8.06
N LEU A 22 9.54 -25.91 8.73
CA LEU A 22 9.04 -26.67 9.89
C LEU A 22 7.64 -27.22 9.60
N ASP A 23 7.43 -28.50 9.86
CA ASP A 23 6.15 -29.18 9.73
C ASP A 23 5.52 -29.36 11.12
N CYS A 24 4.31 -28.82 11.29
CA CYS A 24 3.59 -28.80 12.55
C CYS A 24 2.39 -29.76 12.54
N GLY A 25 2.45 -30.84 11.74
CA GLY A 25 1.41 -31.86 11.69
C GLY A 25 0.20 -31.50 10.83
N GLY A 26 0.46 -30.85 9.70
CA GLY A 26 -0.54 -30.28 8.79
C GLY A 26 -0.08 -28.88 8.40
N PRO A 27 -0.20 -27.88 9.28
CA PRO A 27 0.36 -26.55 9.05
C PRO A 27 1.88 -26.58 8.85
N ARG A 28 2.40 -25.62 8.07
CA ARG A 28 3.84 -25.42 7.88
C ARG A 28 4.26 -24.01 8.26
N LEU A 29 5.40 -23.91 8.93
CA LEU A 29 6.08 -22.65 9.26
C LEU A 29 7.38 -22.58 8.47
N ALA A 30 7.67 -21.44 7.85
CA ALA A 30 8.92 -21.17 7.17
C ALA A 30 9.58 -19.92 7.75
N VAL A 31 10.90 -19.97 7.90
CA VAL A 31 11.75 -18.84 8.26
C VAL A 31 12.79 -18.70 7.15
N THR A 32 12.77 -17.58 6.43
CA THR A 32 13.66 -17.32 5.29
C THR A 32 14.55 -16.12 5.60
N ALA A 33 15.86 -16.32 5.59
CA ALA A 33 16.85 -15.25 5.69
C ALA A 33 17.09 -14.62 4.31
N LEU A 34 16.56 -13.41 4.10
CA LEU A 34 16.76 -12.66 2.85
C LEU A 34 18.07 -11.87 2.87
N THR A 35 18.43 -11.37 4.05
CA THR A 35 19.76 -10.82 4.37
C THR A 35 20.13 -11.27 5.78
N ASP A 36 21.29 -10.86 6.28
CA ASP A 36 21.65 -11.06 7.69
C ASP A 36 20.69 -10.35 8.66
N ARG A 37 19.93 -9.34 8.19
CA ARG A 37 19.08 -8.45 9.00
C ARG A 37 17.63 -8.38 8.58
N LEU A 38 17.23 -9.09 7.52
CA LEU A 38 15.88 -9.11 6.98
C LEU A 38 15.41 -10.54 6.86
N ILE A 39 14.44 -10.91 7.69
CA ILE A 39 13.91 -12.27 7.76
C ILE A 39 12.42 -12.26 7.42
N ARG A 40 11.99 -13.21 6.58
CA ARG A 40 10.57 -13.50 6.35
C ARG A 40 10.13 -14.68 7.19
N VAL A 41 8.94 -14.60 7.79
CA VAL A 41 8.31 -15.70 8.49
C VAL A 41 6.92 -15.92 7.89
N ARG A 42 6.64 -17.16 7.49
CA ARG A 42 5.35 -17.56 6.92
C ARG A 42 4.76 -18.72 7.69
N LEU A 43 3.49 -18.65 8.04
CA LEU A 43 2.71 -19.78 8.52
C LEU A 43 1.57 -20.04 7.55
N ALA A 44 1.57 -21.23 6.95
CA ALA A 44 0.50 -21.75 6.10
C ALA A 44 -0.35 -22.74 6.90
N PRO A 45 -1.59 -22.37 7.30
CA PRO A 45 -2.49 -23.26 8.03
C PRO A 45 -2.84 -24.56 7.29
N SER A 46 -2.92 -24.51 5.96
CA SER A 46 -3.21 -25.67 5.08
C SER A 46 -2.01 -26.61 4.93
N GLY A 47 -0.81 -26.15 5.29
CA GLY A 47 0.45 -26.82 4.96
C GLY A 47 1.03 -26.47 3.58
N GLU A 48 0.31 -25.69 2.79
CA GLU A 48 0.75 -25.19 1.48
C GLU A 48 0.82 -23.67 1.51
N PHE A 49 2.00 -23.14 1.22
CA PHE A 49 2.23 -21.71 1.17
C PHE A 49 1.55 -21.09 -0.05
N ALA A 50 0.87 -19.96 0.14
CA ALA A 50 0.29 -19.20 -0.96
C ALA A 50 1.37 -18.88 -2.03
N PRO A 51 1.07 -19.01 -3.32
CA PRO A 51 2.01 -18.60 -4.36
C PRO A 51 2.20 -17.09 -4.31
N ARG A 52 3.38 -16.63 -4.76
CA ARG A 52 3.64 -15.22 -5.02
C ARG A 52 2.65 -14.69 -6.06
N ARG A 53 2.09 -13.50 -5.84
CA ARG A 53 1.25 -12.81 -6.82
C ARG A 53 2.07 -11.83 -7.65
N SER A 54 1.58 -11.54 -8.86
CA SER A 54 2.12 -10.54 -9.78
C SER A 54 2.04 -9.10 -9.24
N TRP A 55 1.20 -8.86 -8.23
CA TRP A 55 1.05 -7.58 -7.51
C TRP A 55 1.70 -7.55 -6.13
N ASP A 56 2.47 -8.59 -5.74
CA ASP A 56 3.13 -8.60 -4.44
C ASP A 56 4.03 -7.37 -4.25
N ALA A 57 3.84 -6.67 -3.13
CA ALA A 57 4.56 -5.46 -2.81
C ALA A 57 6.05 -5.69 -2.51
N ALA A 58 6.33 -6.79 -1.79
CA ALA A 58 7.69 -7.21 -1.44
C ALA A 58 8.41 -7.77 -2.66
N ARG A 59 9.69 -7.41 -2.83
CA ARG A 59 10.61 -8.04 -3.76
C ARG A 59 10.65 -9.56 -3.55
N ALA A 60 10.78 -10.35 -4.61
CA ALA A 60 10.77 -11.81 -4.50
C ALA A 60 11.99 -12.33 -3.72
N ASP A 61 11.78 -13.38 -2.92
CA ASP A 61 12.82 -13.93 -2.04
C ASP A 61 14.06 -14.39 -2.82
N ASP A 62 13.88 -14.92 -4.03
CA ASP A 62 14.93 -15.44 -4.90
C ASP A 62 15.77 -14.35 -5.59
N GLU A 63 15.28 -13.11 -5.64
CA GLU A 63 16.04 -11.97 -6.12
C GLU A 63 17.09 -11.47 -5.09
N PHE A 64 17.00 -11.92 -3.83
CA PHE A 64 18.05 -11.69 -2.84
C PHE A 64 19.16 -12.73 -2.99
N ALA A 65 20.42 -12.28 -2.88
CA ALA A 65 21.54 -13.21 -2.74
C ALA A 65 21.37 -14.05 -1.46
N PRO A 66 21.69 -15.36 -1.47
CA PRO A 66 21.59 -16.18 -0.27
C PRO A 66 22.40 -15.58 0.89
N ALA A 67 21.73 -15.38 2.03
CA ALA A 67 22.38 -14.90 3.25
C ALA A 67 23.08 -16.07 3.97
N PRO A 68 24.28 -15.89 4.54
CA PRO A 68 24.88 -16.91 5.38
C PRO A 68 24.09 -17.06 6.69
N PHE A 69 23.83 -18.30 7.10
CA PHE A 69 23.25 -18.62 8.40
C PHE A 69 23.68 -20.00 8.87
N THR A 70 23.54 -20.25 10.17
CA THR A 70 23.65 -21.58 10.77
C THR A 70 22.32 -22.00 11.38
N VAL A 71 22.12 -23.30 11.56
CA VAL A 71 20.95 -23.87 12.22
C VAL A 71 21.40 -24.82 13.31
N GLU A 72 20.89 -24.62 14.52
CA GLU A 72 21.10 -25.51 15.66
C GLU A 72 19.77 -25.88 16.33
N THR A 73 19.65 -27.13 16.79
CA THR A 73 18.57 -27.53 17.68
C THR A 73 19.10 -27.62 19.10
N ARG A 74 18.55 -26.83 20.03
CA ARG A 74 18.98 -26.82 21.43
C ARG A 74 17.84 -26.40 22.35
N GLY A 75 17.75 -27.04 23.53
CA GLY A 75 16.84 -26.60 24.60
C GLY A 75 15.35 -26.56 24.22
N GLY A 76 14.90 -27.40 23.28
CA GLY A 76 13.52 -27.37 22.79
C GLY A 76 13.25 -26.26 21.76
N GLU A 77 14.29 -25.66 21.19
CA GLU A 77 14.21 -24.66 20.12
C GLU A 77 15.00 -25.11 18.88
N VAL A 78 14.52 -24.70 17.70
CA VAL A 78 15.31 -24.65 16.47
C VAL A 78 15.72 -23.21 16.26
N VAL A 79 17.03 -22.96 16.16
CA VAL A 79 17.61 -21.62 16.07
C VAL A 79 18.28 -21.44 14.72
N LEU A 80 17.84 -20.45 13.94
CA LEU A 80 18.54 -19.94 12.76
C LEU A 80 19.33 -18.69 13.17
N ASP A 81 20.63 -18.66 12.91
CA ASP A 81 21.52 -17.55 13.30
C ASP A 81 22.24 -16.98 12.06
N THR A 82 22.10 -15.68 11.82
CA THR A 82 22.74 -14.97 10.69
C THR A 82 24.03 -14.24 11.08
N GLY A 83 24.45 -14.32 12.34
CA GLY A 83 25.51 -13.53 12.95
C GLY A 83 25.07 -12.13 13.40
N ALA A 84 24.11 -11.51 12.70
CA ALA A 84 23.56 -10.19 13.10
C ALA A 84 22.34 -10.32 14.02
N LEU A 85 21.55 -11.38 13.84
CA LEU A 85 20.41 -11.74 14.68
C LEU A 85 20.20 -13.26 14.65
N SER A 86 19.38 -13.77 15.57
CA SER A 86 18.87 -15.14 15.51
C SER A 86 17.35 -15.18 15.56
N VAL A 87 16.78 -16.22 14.94
CA VAL A 87 15.36 -16.57 15.02
C VAL A 87 15.24 -17.90 15.73
N ARG A 88 14.46 -17.93 16.80
CA ARG A 88 14.24 -19.09 17.67
C ARG A 88 12.81 -19.55 17.52
N VAL A 89 12.63 -20.82 17.15
CA VAL A 89 11.32 -21.45 17.04
C VAL A 89 11.19 -22.51 18.12
N GLU A 90 10.27 -22.31 19.07
CA GLU A 90 9.99 -23.26 20.14
C GLU A 90 9.29 -24.51 19.57
N THR A 91 9.88 -25.69 19.75
CA THR A 91 9.37 -26.93 19.13
C THR A 91 8.04 -27.38 19.71
N ALA A 92 7.73 -27.03 20.96
CA ALA A 92 6.48 -27.44 21.60
C ALA A 92 5.24 -26.68 21.08
N THR A 93 5.42 -25.45 20.59
CA THR A 93 4.29 -24.54 20.29
C THR A 93 4.39 -23.88 18.91
N GLY A 94 5.57 -23.88 18.29
CA GLY A 94 5.87 -23.11 17.09
C GLY A 94 5.98 -21.59 17.31
N ARG A 95 6.04 -21.11 18.57
CA ARG A 95 6.30 -19.70 18.88
C ARG A 95 7.65 -19.27 18.31
N VAL A 96 7.65 -18.09 17.68
CA VAL A 96 8.82 -17.48 17.06
C VAL A 96 9.30 -16.30 17.89
N ALA A 97 10.59 -16.24 18.16
CA ALA A 97 11.24 -15.08 18.78
C ALA A 97 12.51 -14.69 18.04
N PHE A 98 12.79 -13.39 17.98
CA PHE A 98 14.03 -12.87 17.44
C PHE A 98 14.95 -12.48 18.59
N ALA A 99 16.26 -12.62 18.41
CA ALA A 99 17.26 -12.13 19.34
C ALA A 99 18.37 -11.39 18.60
N ASP A 100 18.89 -10.30 19.17
CA ASP A 100 20.07 -9.65 18.61
C ASP A 100 21.35 -10.46 18.89
N ALA A 101 22.50 -9.98 18.41
CA ALA A 101 23.80 -10.61 18.64
C ALA A 101 24.19 -10.73 20.13
N HIS A 102 23.53 -10.01 21.04
CA HIS A 102 23.72 -10.11 22.49
C HIS A 102 22.69 -11.03 23.16
N GLY A 103 21.84 -11.70 22.38
CA GLY A 103 20.79 -12.58 22.87
C GLY A 103 19.56 -11.86 23.43
N ARG A 104 19.44 -10.54 23.26
CA ARG A 104 18.27 -9.78 23.74
C ARG A 104 17.08 -10.04 22.83
N LEU A 105 15.99 -10.51 23.41
CA LEU A 105 14.78 -10.84 22.66
C LEU A 105 14.05 -9.59 22.15
N PHE A 106 13.49 -9.71 20.95
CA PHE A 106 12.56 -8.75 20.34
C PHE A 106 11.57 -9.49 19.42
N ALA A 107 10.46 -8.84 19.04
CA ALA A 107 9.42 -9.42 18.19
C ALA A 107 8.99 -10.86 18.57
N ALA A 108 9.01 -11.16 19.87
CA ALA A 108 8.80 -12.50 20.40
C ALA A 108 7.32 -12.82 20.56
N ASP A 109 6.88 -13.99 20.11
CA ASP A 109 5.48 -14.40 20.19
C ASP A 109 5.00 -14.49 21.65
N ALA A 110 3.91 -13.79 21.98
CA ALA A 110 3.22 -13.89 23.25
C ALA A 110 2.49 -15.24 23.40
N GLU A 111 1.90 -15.70 22.30
CA GLU A 111 1.18 -16.96 22.17
C GLU A 111 1.49 -17.60 20.81
N ALA A 112 1.21 -18.89 20.66
CA ALA A 112 1.39 -19.55 19.37
C ALA A 112 0.52 -18.87 18.30
N PRO A 113 0.98 -18.74 17.05
CA PRO A 113 0.17 -18.23 15.96
C PRO A 113 -1.16 -18.99 15.84
N THR A 114 -2.23 -18.26 15.53
CA THR A 114 -3.58 -18.82 15.44
C THR A 114 -4.28 -18.43 14.14
N TRP A 115 -5.27 -19.22 13.72
CA TRP A 115 -6.10 -18.92 12.55
C TRP A 115 -7.54 -19.39 12.73
N LYS A 116 -8.45 -18.81 11.95
CA LYS A 116 -9.81 -19.29 11.78
C LYS A 116 -9.90 -20.02 10.44
N PRO A 117 -10.29 -21.31 10.40
CA PRO A 117 -10.48 -22.02 9.14
C PRO A 117 -11.44 -21.26 8.20
N GLY A 118 -10.99 -20.98 6.97
CA GLY A 118 -11.78 -20.27 5.96
C GLY A 118 -11.99 -18.76 6.21
N ALA A 119 -11.27 -18.16 7.16
CA ALA A 119 -11.32 -16.73 7.42
C ALA A 119 -9.89 -16.16 7.53
N GLY A 120 -9.44 -15.85 8.75
CA GLY A 120 -8.26 -15.01 8.97
C GLY A 120 -7.19 -15.60 9.89
N VAL A 121 -6.05 -14.91 9.95
CA VAL A 121 -4.87 -15.28 10.77
C VAL A 121 -4.63 -14.25 11.88
N ARG A 122 -3.99 -14.69 12.97
CA ARG A 122 -3.60 -13.86 14.09
C ARG A 122 -2.19 -14.23 14.57
N VAL A 123 -1.35 -13.20 14.76
CA VAL A 123 -0.04 -13.29 15.37
C VAL A 123 -0.01 -12.33 16.56
N ALA A 124 0.47 -12.79 17.72
CA ALA A 124 0.59 -11.92 18.90
C ALA A 124 2.04 -11.86 19.36
N LYS A 125 2.57 -10.65 19.48
CA LYS A 125 3.95 -10.35 19.92
C LYS A 125 3.92 -9.78 21.34
N ARG A 126 4.90 -10.12 22.18
CA ARG A 126 5.13 -9.47 23.47
C ARG A 126 5.60 -8.03 23.22
N ILE A 127 5.06 -7.09 23.98
CA ILE A 127 5.55 -5.73 24.10
C ILE A 127 6.51 -5.71 25.30
N ALA A 128 7.80 -5.50 25.03
CA ALA A 128 8.79 -5.43 26.10
C ALA A 128 8.71 -4.10 26.86
N GLY A 129 9.20 -4.08 28.11
CA GLY A 129 9.34 -2.83 28.86
C GLY A 129 10.25 -1.84 28.12
N GLY A 130 9.78 -0.59 27.96
CA GLY A 130 10.50 0.47 27.24
C GLY A 130 10.46 0.35 25.71
N GLU A 131 9.59 -0.50 25.17
CA GLU A 131 9.36 -0.62 23.73
C GLU A 131 8.23 0.32 23.28
N HIS A 132 8.52 1.12 22.25
CA HIS A 132 7.62 2.13 21.68
C HIS A 132 7.37 1.85 20.21
N PHE A 133 6.15 2.10 19.72
CA PHE A 133 5.72 1.73 18.38
C PHE A 133 5.33 2.96 17.55
N TYR A 134 5.80 2.97 16.29
CA TYR A 134 5.60 4.04 15.32
C TYR A 134 5.22 3.47 13.95
N GLY A 135 4.68 4.31 13.07
CA GLY A 135 4.29 3.92 11.71
C GLY A 135 2.81 3.54 11.59
N PHE A 136 2.54 2.34 11.06
CA PHE A 136 1.24 1.84 10.60
C PHE A 136 0.66 2.63 9.41
N GLY A 137 1.54 3.28 8.66
CA GLY A 137 1.18 4.16 7.55
C GLY A 137 0.68 5.52 7.99
N GLU A 138 -0.27 6.02 7.23
CA GLU A 138 -0.93 7.28 7.43
C GLU A 138 -1.91 7.16 8.61
N ARG A 139 -1.63 7.83 9.74
CA ARG A 139 -2.43 7.73 10.97
C ARG A 139 -2.58 9.07 11.65
N THR A 140 -3.80 9.42 12.05
CA THR A 140 -4.08 10.58 12.90
C THR A 140 -3.57 10.39 14.33
N GLY A 141 -3.66 11.46 15.13
CA GLY A 141 -3.29 11.46 16.55
C GLY A 141 -1.77 11.43 16.79
N LEU A 142 -1.37 11.00 17.98
CA LEU A 142 0.04 11.00 18.40
C LEU A 142 0.90 10.09 17.52
N LEU A 143 2.18 10.48 17.36
CA LEU A 143 3.19 9.75 16.60
C LEU A 143 3.44 8.34 17.20
N GLU A 144 3.54 8.26 18.53
CA GLU A 144 3.66 7.01 19.28
C GLU A 144 2.30 6.31 19.37
N LYS A 145 2.28 4.99 19.16
CA LYS A 145 1.09 4.21 18.89
C LYS A 145 0.77 3.16 19.96
N THR A 146 1.54 3.07 21.06
CA THR A 146 1.26 2.16 22.17
C THR A 146 -0.08 2.50 22.84
N GLY A 147 -0.80 1.48 23.29
CA GLY A 147 -2.12 1.59 23.89
C GLY A 147 -3.25 1.85 22.88
N ARG A 148 -2.98 1.78 21.57
CA ARG A 148 -3.96 2.09 20.52
C ARG A 148 -4.29 0.86 19.67
N ARG A 149 -5.42 0.90 18.98
CA ARG A 149 -5.82 -0.11 17.98
C ARG A 149 -6.07 0.56 16.62
N PHE A 150 -5.55 -0.04 15.56
CA PHE A 150 -5.64 0.43 14.18
C PHE A 150 -6.28 -0.61 13.27
N VAL A 151 -6.95 -0.14 12.23
CA VAL A 151 -7.52 -0.92 11.12
C VAL A 151 -6.78 -0.49 9.86
N ASN A 152 -6.23 -1.46 9.16
CA ASN A 152 -5.55 -1.27 7.89
C ASN A 152 -6.51 -1.65 6.77
N TRP A 153 -7.20 -0.62 6.28
CA TRP A 153 -8.15 -0.68 5.19
C TRP A 153 -8.15 0.71 4.56
N ALA A 154 -7.83 0.82 3.27
CA ALA A 154 -7.89 2.09 2.57
C ALA A 154 -9.33 2.61 2.63
N THR A 155 -9.54 3.85 3.08
CA THR A 155 -10.88 4.36 3.33
C THR A 155 -10.89 5.87 3.18
N ASP A 156 -11.88 6.38 2.46
CA ASP A 156 -12.26 7.78 2.52
C ASP A 156 -13.19 7.98 3.74
N PRO A 157 -12.71 8.62 4.82
CA PRO A 157 -13.44 8.68 6.06
C PRO A 157 -14.61 9.67 5.95
N ALA A 158 -15.82 9.22 6.28
CA ALA A 158 -17.02 10.08 6.29
C ALA A 158 -17.01 11.20 7.35
N HIS A 159 -16.00 11.26 8.23
CA HIS A 159 -15.88 12.23 9.31
C HIS A 159 -14.61 13.07 9.12
N PRO A 160 -14.59 14.32 9.60
CA PRO A 160 -13.39 15.15 9.57
C PRO A 160 -12.17 14.45 10.18
N HIS A 161 -10.99 14.75 9.66
CA HIS A 161 -9.71 14.15 10.06
C HIS A 161 -9.34 14.51 11.50
N GLY A 162 -9.92 13.76 12.44
CA GLY A 162 -9.68 13.88 13.87
C GLY A 162 -8.80 12.74 14.40
N PRO A 163 -8.31 12.86 15.65
CA PRO A 163 -7.46 11.86 16.29
C PRO A 163 -8.12 10.47 16.46
N ASP A 164 -9.45 10.41 16.36
CA ASP A 164 -10.23 9.17 16.49
C ASP A 164 -10.50 8.47 15.15
N VAL A 165 -10.18 9.12 14.02
CA VAL A 165 -10.28 8.50 12.69
C VAL A 165 -9.26 7.37 12.59
N ASN A 166 -9.74 6.16 12.36
CA ASN A 166 -8.92 4.96 12.50
C ASN A 166 -8.26 4.53 11.20
N ALA A 167 -9.09 4.24 10.19
CA ALA A 167 -8.69 3.94 8.83
C ALA A 167 -8.76 5.22 7.98
N MET A 168 -7.77 5.41 7.12
CA MET A 168 -7.65 6.55 6.20
C MET A 168 -7.23 6.03 4.82
N TYR A 169 -6.81 6.92 3.95
CA TYR A 169 -6.56 6.64 2.54
C TYR A 169 -5.48 5.57 2.32
N GLN A 170 -4.43 5.54 3.16
CA GLN A 170 -3.32 4.59 3.02
C GLN A 170 -3.37 3.40 3.99
N ALA A 171 -3.09 2.21 3.45
CA ALA A 171 -3.08 0.95 4.16
C ALA A 171 -1.66 0.35 4.19
N ILE A 172 -0.78 0.90 5.03
CA ILE A 172 0.63 0.44 5.13
C ILE A 172 0.82 -0.37 6.42
N PRO A 173 0.79 -1.71 6.38
CA PRO A 173 0.85 -2.57 7.56
C PRO A 173 2.29 -2.78 8.06
N ILE A 174 3.02 -1.68 8.25
CA ILE A 174 4.42 -1.65 8.71
C ILE A 174 4.51 -0.84 9.99
N TYR A 175 5.15 -1.37 11.01
CA TYR A 175 5.54 -0.60 12.19
C TYR A 175 7.04 -0.62 12.42
N LEU A 176 7.52 0.40 13.13
CA LEU A 176 8.85 0.49 13.71
C LEU A 176 8.70 0.41 15.23
N ALA A 177 9.39 -0.54 15.85
CA ALA A 177 9.54 -0.65 17.29
C ALA A 177 10.93 -0.15 17.71
N VAL A 178 10.97 0.71 18.73
CA VAL A 178 12.20 1.30 19.27
C VAL A 178 12.25 1.11 20.77
N ARG A 179 13.38 0.62 21.25
CA ARG A 179 13.75 0.57 22.66
C ARG A 179 15.06 1.33 22.82
N ALA A 180 14.98 2.49 23.47
CA ALA A 180 16.13 3.34 23.69
C ALA A 180 17.14 2.70 24.66
N ALA A 181 18.41 3.07 24.55
CA ALA A 181 19.36 2.80 25.63
C ALA A 181 18.94 3.60 26.87
N GLY A 182 19.08 3.01 28.05
CA GLY A 182 18.65 3.62 29.30
C GLY A 182 18.81 2.69 30.49
N ALA A 183 18.16 3.02 31.60
CA ALA A 183 18.31 2.27 32.87
C ALA A 183 17.96 0.78 32.76
N GLN A 184 17.19 0.38 31.74
CA GLN A 184 16.74 -0.99 31.51
C GLN A 184 17.46 -1.69 30.34
N ALA A 185 18.33 -1.01 29.59
CA ALA A 185 19.06 -1.58 28.46
C ALA A 185 20.35 -0.82 28.12
N ASP A 186 21.47 -1.54 28.06
CA ASP A 186 22.81 -0.96 27.80
C ASP A 186 23.01 -0.44 26.37
N ALA A 187 22.18 -0.86 25.43
CA ALA A 187 22.26 -0.48 24.02
C ALA A 187 20.86 -0.27 23.42
N PRO A 188 20.70 0.59 22.40
CA PRO A 188 19.42 0.72 21.72
C PRO A 188 19.10 -0.58 20.97
N LEU A 189 17.81 -0.77 20.69
CA LEU A 189 17.29 -1.82 19.84
C LEU A 189 16.16 -1.24 19.01
N ALA A 190 16.24 -1.42 17.68
CA ALA A 190 15.12 -1.14 16.81
C ALA A 190 14.89 -2.31 15.85
N TYR A 191 13.63 -2.53 15.54
CA TYR A 191 13.23 -3.44 14.48
C TYR A 191 11.95 -2.92 13.85
N GLY A 192 11.69 -3.35 12.63
CA GLY A 192 10.41 -3.13 12.00
C GLY A 192 9.77 -4.46 11.65
N LEU A 193 8.45 -4.48 11.62
CA LEU A 193 7.69 -5.61 11.09
C LEU A 193 6.75 -5.11 10.01
N PHE A 194 6.83 -5.74 8.84
CA PHE A 194 5.87 -5.59 7.75
C PHE A 194 4.96 -6.82 7.74
N PHE A 195 3.69 -6.64 8.06
CA PHE A 195 2.70 -7.71 7.97
C PHE A 195 2.22 -7.76 6.52
N HIS A 196 2.80 -8.67 5.74
CA HIS A 196 2.60 -8.81 4.30
C HIS A 196 1.27 -9.54 4.03
N ASN A 197 0.19 -8.85 4.37
CA ASN A 197 -1.17 -9.31 4.15
C ASN A 197 -2.00 -8.12 3.68
N THR A 198 -2.67 -8.30 2.54
CA THR A 198 -3.36 -7.24 1.81
C THR A 198 -4.85 -7.18 2.15
N PHE A 199 -5.39 -8.20 2.83
CA PHE A 199 -6.75 -8.16 3.36
C PHE A 199 -6.89 -7.07 4.43
N ARG A 200 -8.15 -6.76 4.76
CA ARG A 200 -8.48 -5.96 5.93
C ARG A 200 -7.78 -6.53 7.16
N SER A 201 -6.94 -5.73 7.79
CA SER A 201 -6.16 -6.14 8.95
C SER A 201 -6.30 -5.16 10.12
N ALA A 202 -5.97 -5.63 11.32
CA ALA A 202 -6.02 -4.85 12.54
C ALA A 202 -4.78 -5.05 13.40
N PHE A 203 -4.36 -3.97 14.06
CA PHE A 203 -3.20 -3.92 14.93
C PHE A 203 -3.63 -3.40 16.28
N ASP A 204 -3.62 -4.23 17.32
CA ASP A 204 -3.88 -3.82 18.70
C ASP A 204 -2.54 -3.74 19.44
N VAL A 205 -2.03 -2.52 19.65
CA VAL A 205 -0.69 -2.25 20.20
C VAL A 205 -0.79 -2.10 21.72
N GLY A 206 -1.23 -3.16 22.39
CA GLY A 206 -1.37 -3.16 23.84
C GLY A 206 -2.58 -2.41 24.38
N ARG A 207 -3.60 -2.15 23.56
CA ARG A 207 -4.87 -1.54 24.02
C ARG A 207 -5.70 -2.55 24.80
N ALA A 208 -5.82 -3.77 24.29
CA ALA A 208 -6.60 -4.83 24.93
C ALA A 208 -5.81 -5.54 26.05
N ARG A 209 -4.52 -5.80 25.83
CA ARG A 209 -3.58 -6.40 26.79
C ARG A 209 -2.27 -5.59 26.77
N PRO A 210 -1.93 -4.81 27.81
CA PRO A 210 -0.81 -3.85 27.78
C PRO A 210 0.55 -4.39 27.31
N ASP A 211 0.80 -5.69 27.50
CA ASP A 211 2.04 -6.39 27.18
C ASP A 211 1.97 -7.20 25.87
N VAL A 212 0.91 -7.04 25.07
CA VAL A 212 0.71 -7.80 23.82
C VAL A 212 0.31 -6.90 22.65
N LEU A 213 1.11 -6.96 21.59
CA LEU A 213 0.78 -6.47 20.25
C LEU A 213 0.10 -7.60 19.47
N THR A 214 -1.14 -7.39 19.04
CA THR A 214 -1.88 -8.36 18.22
C THR A 214 -1.99 -7.86 16.78
N LEU A 215 -1.62 -8.71 15.82
CA LEU A 215 -1.79 -8.52 14.38
C LEU A 215 -2.84 -9.51 13.89
N GLU A 216 -3.87 -9.02 13.21
CA GLU A 216 -4.95 -9.84 12.68
C GLU A 216 -5.23 -9.48 11.23
N ALA A 217 -5.50 -10.46 10.37
CA ALA A 217 -6.04 -10.24 9.03
C ALA A 217 -7.30 -11.07 8.82
N GLU A 218 -8.26 -10.57 8.04
CA GLU A 218 -9.52 -11.24 7.73
C GLU A 218 -9.40 -12.35 6.68
N GLY A 219 -8.24 -12.44 6.01
CA GLY A 219 -7.94 -13.43 4.98
C GLY A 219 -6.44 -13.75 4.89
N GLY A 220 -6.10 -14.66 3.97
CA GLY A 220 -4.72 -15.02 3.66
C GLY A 220 -4.02 -15.84 4.75
N GLU A 221 -2.70 -15.94 4.61
CA GLU A 221 -1.82 -16.60 5.58
C GLU A 221 -1.08 -15.58 6.45
N ALA A 222 -0.41 -16.04 7.52
CA ALA A 222 0.43 -15.16 8.31
C ALA A 222 1.80 -15.08 7.63
N ASP A 223 2.02 -14.00 6.89
CA ASP A 223 3.27 -13.69 6.19
C ASP A 223 3.77 -12.34 6.69
N TYR A 224 4.97 -12.32 7.26
CA TYR A 224 5.58 -11.08 7.75
C TYR A 224 7.08 -11.05 7.61
N TYR A 225 7.60 -9.85 7.42
CA TYR A 225 9.03 -9.57 7.36
C TYR A 225 9.45 -8.81 8.60
N VAL A 226 10.60 -9.18 9.17
CA VAL A 226 11.23 -8.47 10.28
C VAL A 226 12.57 -7.92 9.80
N ALA A 227 12.70 -6.59 9.84
CA ALA A 227 13.95 -5.88 9.55
C ALA A 227 14.58 -5.44 10.88
N TYR A 228 15.84 -5.84 11.12
CA TYR A 228 16.58 -5.50 12.32
C TYR A 228 17.66 -4.45 12.05
N GLY A 229 17.65 -3.38 12.84
CA GLY A 229 18.73 -2.41 12.87
C GLY A 229 18.83 -1.84 14.28
N PRO A 230 20.00 -1.87 14.95
CA PRO A 230 20.13 -1.33 16.30
C PRO A 230 19.73 0.16 16.39
N ALA A 231 19.64 0.86 15.25
CA ALA A 231 18.99 2.15 15.09
C ALA A 231 17.92 2.10 13.98
N PRO A 232 16.88 2.99 14.04
CA PRO A 232 15.81 3.06 13.03
C PRO A 232 16.29 3.15 11.58
N ALA A 233 17.42 3.82 11.32
CA ALA A 233 17.98 3.94 9.98
C ALA A 233 18.30 2.57 9.34
N GLY A 234 18.78 1.59 10.12
CA GLY A 234 19.03 0.23 9.62
C GLY A 234 17.74 -0.51 9.26
N VAL A 235 16.66 -0.26 10.01
CA VAL A 235 15.33 -0.79 9.68
C VAL A 235 14.84 -0.20 8.35
N MET A 236 15.03 1.11 8.14
CA MET A 236 14.63 1.77 6.89
C MET A 236 15.43 1.26 5.68
N GLN A 237 16.71 0.92 5.86
CA GLN A 237 17.51 0.27 4.81
C GLN A 237 16.94 -1.11 4.43
N GLY A 238 16.49 -1.90 5.41
CA GLY A 238 15.79 -3.17 5.16
C GLY A 238 14.51 -2.98 4.36
N TRP A 239 13.71 -1.96 4.68
CA TRP A 239 12.51 -1.61 3.92
C TRP A 239 12.81 -1.12 2.51
N ALA A 240 13.86 -0.31 2.32
CA ALA A 240 14.31 0.10 1.00
C ALA A 240 14.72 -1.10 0.14
N ALA A 241 15.42 -2.09 0.72
CA ALA A 241 15.81 -3.31 0.02
C ALA A 241 14.61 -4.22 -0.33
N LEU A 242 13.59 -4.28 0.55
CA LEU A 242 12.41 -5.13 0.37
C LEU A 242 11.35 -4.51 -0.54
N LEU A 243 11.05 -3.23 -0.35
CA LEU A 243 9.92 -2.53 -0.96
C LEU A 243 10.35 -1.53 -2.02
N GLY A 244 11.65 -1.36 -2.25
CA GLY A 244 12.19 -0.36 -3.17
C GLY A 244 12.15 1.06 -2.59
N THR A 245 12.73 1.98 -3.35
CA THR A 245 12.86 3.40 -3.01
C THR A 245 12.08 4.29 -3.97
N LEU A 246 11.71 5.49 -3.52
CA LEU A 246 11.19 6.53 -4.40
C LEU A 246 12.30 6.97 -5.39
N PRO A 247 12.08 6.88 -6.71
CA PRO A 247 12.96 7.50 -7.68
C PRO A 247 13.06 9.00 -7.40
N LEU A 248 14.24 9.59 -7.56
CA LEU A 248 14.44 11.02 -7.32
C LEU A 248 13.40 11.82 -8.15
N PRO A 249 12.52 12.63 -7.53
CA PRO A 249 11.48 13.35 -8.25
C PRO A 249 12.08 14.40 -9.20
N PRO A 250 11.29 14.94 -10.15
CA PRO A 250 11.70 16.12 -10.89
C PRO A 250 11.92 17.30 -9.94
N ARG A 251 12.91 18.16 -10.22
CA ARG A 251 13.32 19.24 -9.31
C ARG A 251 12.17 20.20 -8.97
N TRP A 252 11.30 20.48 -9.94
CA TRP A 252 10.14 21.38 -9.76
C TRP A 252 9.13 20.85 -8.74
N ALA A 253 9.09 19.54 -8.47
CA ALA A 253 8.19 18.93 -7.49
C ALA A 253 8.56 19.25 -6.03
N LEU A 254 9.74 19.84 -5.79
CA LEU A 254 10.17 20.33 -4.48
C LEU A 254 9.79 21.81 -4.26
N GLY A 255 9.29 22.48 -5.29
CA GLY A 255 8.83 23.86 -5.24
C GLY A 255 7.46 24.01 -4.57
N HIS A 256 6.91 25.21 -4.62
CA HIS A 256 5.53 25.43 -4.15
C HIS A 256 4.53 24.98 -5.22
N HIS A 257 3.51 24.24 -4.78
CA HIS A 257 2.39 23.81 -5.62
C HIS A 257 1.13 24.57 -5.20
N GLN A 258 0.42 25.15 -6.18
CA GLN A 258 -0.89 25.75 -5.99
C GLN A 258 -1.97 24.75 -6.45
N SER A 259 -2.98 24.53 -5.61
CA SER A 259 -4.16 23.72 -5.93
C SER A 259 -5.42 24.33 -5.32
N ARG A 260 -6.58 23.99 -5.89
CA ARG A 260 -7.91 24.27 -5.34
C ARG A 260 -8.92 23.36 -6.05
N TRP A 261 -9.87 22.81 -5.29
CA TRP A 261 -11.12 22.31 -5.84
C TRP A 261 -12.12 23.48 -5.95
N SER A 262 -12.33 24.10 -7.10
CA SER A 262 -11.76 23.83 -8.42
C SER A 262 -11.32 25.11 -9.13
N TYR A 263 -10.65 25.01 -10.29
CA TYR A 263 -10.48 26.10 -11.25
C TYR A 263 -11.44 25.88 -12.42
N MET A 264 -12.35 26.83 -12.64
CA MET A 264 -13.54 26.61 -13.46
C MET A 264 -13.33 26.91 -14.95
N SER A 265 -12.20 27.53 -15.33
CA SER A 265 -11.85 27.86 -16.72
C SER A 265 -10.34 28.09 -16.92
N ALA A 266 -9.90 28.03 -18.18
CA ALA A 266 -8.52 28.36 -18.58
C ALA A 266 -8.12 29.80 -18.20
N ASP A 267 -9.05 30.76 -18.29
CA ASP A 267 -8.77 32.17 -17.93
C ASP A 267 -8.54 32.34 -16.43
N GLU A 268 -9.28 31.61 -15.60
CA GLU A 268 -9.04 31.61 -14.16
C GLU A 268 -7.66 31.05 -13.82
N VAL A 269 -7.24 29.97 -14.49
CA VAL A 269 -5.89 29.40 -14.31
C VAL A 269 -4.81 30.41 -14.72
N ARG A 270 -4.98 31.12 -15.84
CA ARG A 270 -4.06 32.19 -16.25
C ARG A 270 -4.01 33.33 -15.24
N ALA A 271 -5.16 33.73 -14.69
CA ALA A 271 -5.23 34.77 -13.68
C ALA A 271 -4.51 34.38 -12.39
N VAL A 272 -4.62 33.12 -11.95
CA VAL A 272 -3.86 32.58 -10.81
C VAL A 272 -2.36 32.65 -11.08
N ALA A 273 -1.91 32.16 -12.23
CA ALA A 273 -0.50 32.18 -12.63
C ALA A 273 0.07 33.60 -12.68
N ALA A 274 -0.63 34.52 -13.34
CA ALA A 274 -0.28 35.94 -13.38
C ALA A 274 -0.22 36.54 -11.97
N GLY A 275 -1.19 36.21 -11.11
CA GLY A 275 -1.26 36.70 -9.75
C GLY A 275 -0.04 36.33 -8.89
N PHE A 276 0.50 35.12 -9.05
CA PHE A 276 1.77 34.71 -8.42
C PHE A 276 2.95 35.54 -8.92
N ARG A 277 3.03 35.78 -10.24
CA ARG A 277 4.13 36.54 -10.86
C ARG A 277 4.09 38.03 -10.49
N GLU A 278 2.90 38.64 -10.51
CA GLU A 278 2.69 40.03 -10.11
C GLU A 278 3.08 40.30 -8.64
N ARG A 279 2.93 39.30 -7.77
CA ARG A 279 3.19 39.40 -6.32
C ARG A 279 4.57 38.91 -5.92
N ASP A 280 5.41 38.54 -6.89
CA ASP A 280 6.74 37.96 -6.66
C ASP A 280 6.71 36.75 -5.69
N LEU A 281 5.70 35.88 -5.87
CA LEU A 281 5.54 34.66 -5.09
C LEU A 281 6.08 33.44 -5.87
N PRO A 282 7.05 32.69 -5.31
CA PRO A 282 7.52 31.45 -5.92
C PRO A 282 6.40 30.42 -6.02
N CYS A 283 6.24 29.84 -7.20
CA CYS A 283 5.31 28.74 -7.45
C CYS A 283 5.74 28.03 -8.73
N ASP A 284 5.91 26.72 -8.63
CA ASP A 284 6.42 25.83 -9.68
C ASP A 284 5.30 25.05 -10.36
N VAL A 285 4.17 24.80 -9.66
CA VAL A 285 3.13 23.89 -10.14
C VAL A 285 1.73 24.45 -9.90
N ILE A 286 0.88 24.34 -10.91
CA ILE A 286 -0.57 24.53 -10.78
C ILE A 286 -1.25 23.18 -11.01
N HIS A 287 -2.02 22.73 -10.02
CA HIS A 287 -2.86 21.54 -10.14
C HIS A 287 -4.23 21.92 -10.72
N LEU A 288 -4.72 21.13 -11.68
CA LEU A 288 -6.09 21.23 -12.16
C LEU A 288 -6.91 20.09 -11.54
N ASP A 289 -7.87 20.49 -10.72
CA ASP A 289 -8.86 19.61 -10.10
C ASP A 289 -9.98 19.26 -11.11
N ILE A 290 -10.94 18.44 -10.71
CA ILE A 290 -11.75 17.57 -11.59
C ILE A 290 -12.57 18.30 -12.67
N ASP A 291 -12.90 19.58 -12.51
CA ASP A 291 -13.73 20.36 -13.43
C ASP A 291 -13.04 20.72 -14.77
N TYR A 292 -11.75 20.39 -14.95
CA TYR A 292 -11.12 20.47 -16.27
C TYR A 292 -11.69 19.42 -17.25
N MET A 293 -12.28 18.34 -16.74
CA MET A 293 -12.79 17.22 -17.53
C MET A 293 -14.21 17.47 -18.04
N ARG A 294 -14.53 16.93 -19.22
CA ARG A 294 -15.88 17.02 -19.80
C ARG A 294 -16.87 16.13 -19.05
N GLY A 295 -17.61 16.70 -18.11
CA GLY A 295 -18.61 15.99 -17.30
C GLY A 295 -18.00 14.82 -16.53
N TYR A 296 -16.83 15.07 -15.93
CA TYR A 296 -16.04 14.13 -15.12
C TYR A 296 -15.58 12.87 -15.86
N ARG A 297 -15.53 12.89 -17.20
CA ARG A 297 -14.94 11.82 -18.00
C ARG A 297 -13.41 11.94 -17.94
N VAL A 298 -12.75 11.02 -17.27
CA VAL A 298 -11.27 10.94 -17.18
C VAL A 298 -10.61 11.03 -18.55
N PHE A 299 -9.37 11.50 -18.65
CA PHE A 299 -8.66 11.62 -19.95
C PHE A 299 -9.38 12.50 -21.00
N THR A 300 -10.22 13.45 -20.57
CA THR A 300 -10.84 14.43 -21.46
C THR A 300 -10.59 15.86 -20.97
N TRP A 301 -10.75 16.82 -21.88
CA TRP A 301 -10.79 18.25 -21.58
C TRP A 301 -12.18 18.78 -21.92
N ASP A 302 -12.74 19.60 -21.05
CA ASP A 302 -14.00 20.30 -21.32
C ASP A 302 -13.76 21.40 -22.38
N PRO A 303 -14.37 21.32 -23.56
CA PRO A 303 -14.08 22.25 -24.65
C PRO A 303 -14.65 23.65 -24.44
N GLU A 304 -15.59 23.84 -23.49
CA GLU A 304 -16.13 25.16 -23.18
C GLU A 304 -15.24 25.87 -22.14
N ARG A 305 -14.80 25.14 -21.11
CA ARG A 305 -13.96 25.68 -20.02
C ARG A 305 -12.48 25.75 -20.38
N PHE A 306 -11.99 24.77 -21.15
CA PHE A 306 -10.59 24.59 -21.55
C PHE A 306 -10.50 24.29 -23.06
N PRO A 307 -10.88 25.26 -23.94
CA PRO A 307 -10.94 25.06 -25.38
C PRO A 307 -9.58 24.79 -26.05
N ASP A 308 -8.49 25.29 -25.46
CA ASP A 308 -7.12 25.12 -25.94
C ASP A 308 -6.18 24.76 -24.77
N PRO A 309 -6.19 23.49 -24.33
CA PRO A 309 -5.36 23.06 -23.20
C PRO A 309 -3.86 23.15 -23.53
N ALA A 310 -3.46 22.92 -24.78
CA ALA A 310 -2.07 23.00 -25.20
C ALA A 310 -1.55 24.45 -25.13
N GLY A 311 -2.34 25.41 -25.62
CA GLY A 311 -2.02 26.83 -25.49
C GLY A 311 -1.96 27.29 -24.04
N LEU A 312 -2.93 26.90 -23.20
CA LEU A 312 -2.91 27.19 -21.76
C LEU A 312 -1.64 26.68 -21.10
N ILE A 313 -1.29 25.42 -21.31
CA ILE A 313 -0.11 24.81 -20.67
C ILE A 313 1.19 25.44 -21.19
N ALA A 314 1.25 25.81 -22.48
CA ALA A 314 2.37 26.54 -23.05
C ALA A 314 2.55 27.93 -22.40
N ASP A 315 1.46 28.69 -22.21
CA ASP A 315 1.47 29.99 -21.53
C ASP A 315 1.98 29.89 -20.08
N LEU A 316 1.55 28.85 -19.36
CA LEU A 316 1.99 28.55 -18.01
C LEU A 316 3.47 28.16 -17.97
N ARG A 317 3.90 27.32 -18.91
CA ARG A 317 5.30 26.90 -19.04
C ARG A 317 6.23 28.06 -19.36
N ALA A 318 5.80 29.03 -20.17
CA ALA A 318 6.55 30.25 -20.45
C ALA A 318 6.78 31.11 -19.20
N GLN A 319 5.89 30.99 -18.20
CA GLN A 319 6.00 31.64 -16.89
C GLN A 319 6.69 30.75 -15.83
N GLY A 320 7.22 29.59 -16.23
CA GLY A 320 7.94 28.66 -15.35
C GLY A 320 7.05 27.68 -14.57
N PHE A 321 5.74 27.64 -14.82
CA PHE A 321 4.85 26.69 -14.17
C PHE A 321 4.83 25.33 -14.89
N ARG A 322 4.67 24.26 -14.11
CA ARG A 322 4.26 22.93 -14.57
C ARG A 322 2.78 22.73 -14.23
N VAL A 323 2.13 21.89 -15.02
CA VAL A 323 0.72 21.53 -14.80
C VAL A 323 0.63 20.08 -14.39
N VAL A 324 -0.13 19.82 -13.33
CA VAL A 324 -0.52 18.49 -12.86
C VAL A 324 -2.04 18.40 -12.93
N THR A 325 -2.59 17.30 -13.41
CA THR A 325 -4.04 17.10 -13.50
C THR A 325 -4.48 15.93 -12.63
N ILE A 326 -5.63 16.08 -11.98
CA ILE A 326 -6.28 14.97 -11.28
C ILE A 326 -6.78 13.89 -12.27
N ILE A 327 -6.79 12.62 -11.86
CA ILE A 327 -7.43 11.50 -12.54
C ILE A 327 -8.02 10.58 -11.47
N ASP A 328 -9.29 10.22 -11.65
CA ASP A 328 -10.01 9.30 -10.77
C ASP A 328 -10.06 7.88 -11.38
N PRO A 329 -10.29 6.83 -10.59
CA PRO A 329 -10.43 5.47 -11.11
C PRO A 329 -11.78 5.21 -11.80
N GLY A 330 -12.79 6.05 -11.53
CA GLY A 330 -14.14 5.89 -12.04
C GLY A 330 -14.27 6.32 -13.50
N VAL A 331 -14.47 5.35 -14.39
CA VAL A 331 -14.80 5.62 -15.79
C VAL A 331 -16.31 5.73 -15.94
N LYS A 332 -16.81 6.90 -16.32
CA LYS A 332 -18.26 7.12 -16.56
C LYS A 332 -18.84 6.02 -17.46
N ALA A 333 -19.92 5.40 -17.01
CA ALA A 333 -20.65 4.37 -17.76
C ALA A 333 -21.52 5.01 -18.85
N ASP A 334 -20.88 5.33 -19.98
CA ASP A 334 -21.49 6.07 -21.08
C ASP A 334 -21.14 5.41 -22.43
N PRO A 335 -22.10 4.80 -23.15
CA PRO A 335 -21.86 4.17 -24.45
C PRO A 335 -21.26 5.10 -25.51
N GLU A 336 -21.46 6.41 -25.39
CA GLU A 336 -20.87 7.41 -26.31
C GLU A 336 -19.43 7.78 -25.93
N TYR A 337 -18.97 7.39 -24.75
CA TYR A 337 -17.64 7.69 -24.26
C TYR A 337 -16.60 6.64 -24.71
N ALA A 338 -15.56 7.10 -25.41
CA ALA A 338 -14.56 6.24 -26.05
C ALA A 338 -13.79 5.34 -25.06
N VAL A 339 -13.36 5.86 -23.91
CA VAL A 339 -12.62 5.07 -22.92
C VAL A 339 -13.49 3.96 -22.33
N TYR A 340 -14.78 4.24 -22.08
CA TYR A 340 -15.73 3.23 -21.63
C TYR A 340 -15.89 2.11 -22.67
N ARG A 341 -16.10 2.46 -23.95
CA ARG A 341 -16.21 1.47 -25.02
C ARG A 341 -14.94 0.63 -25.20
N ASP A 342 -13.77 1.26 -25.18
CA ASP A 342 -12.49 0.55 -25.33
C ASP A 342 -12.23 -0.37 -24.13
N GLY A 343 -12.52 0.10 -22.91
CA GLY A 343 -12.44 -0.72 -21.70
C GLY A 343 -13.37 -1.93 -21.73
N LEU A 344 -14.60 -1.78 -22.24
CA LEU A 344 -15.53 -2.90 -22.44
C LEU A 344 -15.00 -3.89 -23.48
N ALA A 345 -14.50 -3.41 -24.63
CA ALA A 345 -13.97 -4.25 -25.69
C ALA A 345 -12.74 -5.06 -25.25
N ARG A 346 -11.99 -4.55 -24.28
CA ARG A 346 -10.81 -5.20 -23.66
C ARG A 346 -11.14 -6.05 -22.45
N GLU A 347 -12.40 -6.06 -22.02
CA GLU A 347 -12.83 -6.64 -20.75
C GLU A 347 -12.00 -6.11 -19.55
N ALA A 348 -11.65 -4.83 -19.56
CA ALA A 348 -10.71 -4.23 -18.62
C ALA A 348 -11.32 -3.90 -17.25
N PHE A 349 -12.65 -3.91 -17.14
CA PHE A 349 -13.37 -3.51 -15.93
C PHE A 349 -13.60 -4.68 -14.97
N ILE A 350 -13.59 -4.36 -13.68
CA ILE A 350 -13.96 -5.28 -12.59
C ILE A 350 -15.39 -5.77 -12.83
N ARG A 351 -15.63 -7.05 -12.55
CA ARG A 351 -16.92 -7.70 -12.70
C ARG A 351 -17.49 -8.09 -11.33
N GLN A 352 -18.80 -8.26 -11.28
CA GLN A 352 -19.50 -8.87 -10.16
C GLN A 352 -19.39 -10.40 -10.21
N ALA A 353 -19.78 -11.07 -9.14
CA ALA A 353 -19.70 -12.54 -9.05
C ALA A 353 -20.56 -13.27 -10.12
N ASP A 354 -21.61 -12.62 -10.64
CA ASP A 354 -22.46 -13.13 -11.72
C ASP A 354 -21.89 -12.87 -13.14
N GLY A 355 -20.76 -12.18 -13.24
CA GLY A 355 -20.07 -11.85 -14.48
C GLY A 355 -20.46 -10.49 -15.10
N ALA A 356 -21.48 -9.80 -14.56
CA ALA A 356 -21.81 -8.43 -15.00
C ALA A 356 -20.67 -7.46 -14.66
N VAL A 357 -20.56 -6.33 -15.36
CA VAL A 357 -19.58 -5.29 -14.98
C VAL A 357 -19.99 -4.72 -13.61
N ALA A 358 -19.00 -4.46 -12.76
CA ALA A 358 -19.22 -3.83 -11.46
C ALA A 358 -19.38 -2.32 -11.66
N HIS A 359 -20.52 -1.80 -11.20
CA HIS A 359 -20.84 -0.38 -11.23
C HIS A 359 -20.73 0.21 -9.81
N GLY A 360 -20.44 1.50 -9.75
CA GLY A 360 -20.45 2.29 -8.53
C GLY A 360 -20.60 3.78 -8.85
N TYR A 361 -21.18 4.54 -7.92
CA TYR A 361 -21.33 5.98 -8.09
C TYR A 361 -20.08 6.70 -7.59
N VAL A 362 -19.55 7.62 -8.40
CA VAL A 362 -18.54 8.62 -8.01
C VAL A 362 -18.89 9.95 -8.70
N TRP A 363 -17.93 10.86 -8.91
CA TRP A 363 -18.18 12.15 -9.57
C TRP A 363 -18.97 12.09 -10.88
N PRO A 364 -18.74 11.14 -11.81
CA PRO A 364 -19.49 11.05 -13.06
C PRO A 364 -20.90 10.47 -12.89
N ASP A 365 -21.37 10.27 -11.66
CA ASP A 365 -22.44 9.35 -11.28
C ASP A 365 -22.05 7.91 -11.62
N ASP A 366 -22.86 7.20 -12.41
CA ASP A 366 -22.67 5.80 -12.73
C ASP A 366 -21.33 5.56 -13.43
N SER A 367 -20.49 4.74 -12.82
CA SER A 367 -19.09 4.54 -13.21
C SER A 367 -18.67 3.08 -13.07
N VAL A 368 -17.67 2.69 -13.86
CA VAL A 368 -17.04 1.38 -13.81
C VAL A 368 -15.55 1.53 -13.52
N PHE A 369 -14.93 0.47 -13.00
CA PHE A 369 -13.59 0.54 -12.40
C PHE A 369 -12.66 -0.45 -13.09
N ALA A 370 -11.48 0.01 -13.50
CA ALA A 370 -10.49 -0.85 -14.16
C ALA A 370 -9.89 -1.87 -13.18
N ASP A 371 -9.66 -3.10 -13.64
CA ASP A 371 -9.00 -4.13 -12.83
C ASP A 371 -7.47 -3.98 -12.91
N PHE A 372 -6.92 -3.07 -12.09
CA PHE A 372 -5.48 -2.79 -12.08
C PHE A 372 -4.60 -3.94 -11.60
N THR A 373 -5.16 -5.05 -11.12
CA THR A 373 -4.38 -6.27 -10.81
C THR A 373 -3.79 -6.90 -12.08
N ARG A 374 -4.43 -6.66 -13.23
CA ARG A 374 -4.04 -7.19 -14.54
C ARG A 374 -3.00 -6.28 -15.23
N PRO A 375 -1.79 -6.79 -15.55
CA PRO A 375 -0.72 -5.99 -16.16
C PRO A 375 -1.13 -5.29 -17.47
N GLU A 376 -1.90 -5.96 -18.31
CA GLU A 376 -2.40 -5.43 -19.58
C GLU A 376 -3.40 -4.29 -19.40
N VAL A 377 -4.19 -4.32 -18.32
CA VAL A 377 -5.11 -3.23 -17.95
C VAL A 377 -4.32 -2.02 -17.45
N ARG A 378 -3.27 -2.24 -16.65
CA ARG A 378 -2.35 -1.15 -16.25
C ARG A 378 -1.65 -0.52 -17.45
N ALA A 379 -1.21 -1.32 -18.42
CA ALA A 379 -0.59 -0.82 -19.64
C ALA A 379 -1.55 0.02 -20.48
N TRP A 380 -2.79 -0.44 -20.63
CA TRP A 380 -3.88 0.30 -21.28
C TRP A 380 -4.16 1.63 -20.58
N TRP A 381 -4.42 1.61 -19.26
CA TRP A 381 -4.68 2.80 -18.47
C TRP A 381 -3.54 3.82 -18.55
N GLY A 382 -2.30 3.35 -18.41
CA GLY A 382 -1.11 4.20 -18.54
C GLY A 382 -0.96 4.80 -19.94
N GLY A 383 -1.47 4.16 -20.99
CA GLY A 383 -1.50 4.70 -22.35
C GLY A 383 -2.51 5.83 -22.52
N LEU A 384 -3.64 5.80 -21.80
CA LEU A 384 -4.66 6.86 -21.85
C LEU A 384 -4.16 8.21 -21.32
N GLN A 385 -3.09 8.20 -20.52
CA GLN A 385 -2.40 9.42 -20.08
C GLN A 385 -1.89 10.28 -21.24
N ALA A 386 -1.78 9.73 -22.46
CA ALA A 386 -1.45 10.49 -23.67
C ALA A 386 -2.38 11.70 -23.87
N ALA A 387 -3.67 11.56 -23.57
CA ALA A 387 -4.66 12.65 -23.67
C ALA A 387 -4.33 13.87 -22.78
N LEU A 388 -3.51 13.68 -21.74
CA LEU A 388 -3.05 14.73 -20.83
C LEU A 388 -1.64 15.20 -21.20
N THR A 389 -0.73 14.26 -21.51
CA THR A 389 0.66 14.60 -21.81
C THR A 389 0.84 15.26 -23.17
N GLU A 390 0.00 14.95 -24.17
CA GLU A 390 0.05 15.58 -25.50
C GLU A 390 -0.15 17.11 -25.43
N PRO A 391 -1.13 17.65 -24.67
CA PRO A 391 -1.20 19.08 -24.35
C PRO A 391 -0.06 19.63 -23.50
N GLY A 392 0.76 18.79 -22.87
CA GLY A 392 1.93 19.20 -22.09
C GLY A 392 1.83 19.05 -20.57
N VAL A 393 0.82 18.33 -20.06
CA VAL A 393 0.73 18.01 -18.61
C VAL A 393 1.99 17.28 -18.17
N SER A 394 2.55 17.70 -17.04
CA SER A 394 3.86 17.23 -16.54
C SER A 394 3.75 16.19 -15.42
N GLY A 395 2.56 15.94 -14.89
CA GLY A 395 2.33 14.91 -13.87
C GLY A 395 0.86 14.66 -13.60
N VAL A 396 0.57 13.60 -12.86
CA VAL A 396 -0.80 13.14 -12.59
C VAL A 396 -1.04 13.00 -11.10
N TRP A 397 -2.23 13.41 -10.67
CA TRP A 397 -2.74 13.28 -9.32
C TRP A 397 -3.85 12.22 -9.30
N ASN A 398 -3.60 11.03 -8.76
CA ASN A 398 -4.56 9.93 -8.70
C ASN A 398 -5.40 10.07 -7.43
N ASP A 399 -6.69 10.37 -7.58
CA ASP A 399 -7.61 10.59 -6.46
C ASP A 399 -8.73 9.54 -6.42
N MET A 400 -9.44 9.47 -5.29
CA MET A 400 -10.58 8.57 -5.07
C MET A 400 -10.26 7.08 -5.22
N ASN A 401 -8.98 6.71 -5.11
CA ASN A 401 -8.44 5.41 -5.51
C ASN A 401 -8.23 4.42 -4.37
N GLU A 402 -9.00 4.54 -3.29
CA GLU A 402 -9.12 3.52 -2.26
C GLU A 402 -9.65 2.16 -2.77
N PRO A 403 -10.67 2.04 -3.66
CA PRO A 403 -11.50 3.03 -4.36
C PRO A 403 -12.75 3.48 -3.60
N VAL A 404 -13.13 4.75 -3.76
CA VAL A 404 -14.39 5.29 -3.24
C VAL A 404 -15.56 4.89 -4.13
N VAL A 405 -16.67 4.51 -3.47
CA VAL A 405 -17.98 4.35 -4.09
C VAL A 405 -19.03 5.01 -3.20
N PHE A 406 -19.84 5.90 -3.78
CA PHE A 406 -20.97 6.56 -3.16
C PHE A 406 -22.22 5.68 -3.14
N ASP A 407 -23.10 5.86 -2.15
CA ASP A 407 -24.34 5.09 -2.02
C ASP A 407 -25.42 5.45 -3.07
N ARG A 408 -25.32 6.65 -3.65
CA ARG A 408 -26.22 7.18 -4.67
C ARG A 408 -25.46 8.10 -5.63
N PRO A 409 -26.06 8.49 -6.77
CA PRO A 409 -25.43 9.41 -7.71
C PRO A 409 -24.90 10.67 -7.01
N PHE A 410 -23.70 11.11 -7.41
CA PHE A 410 -23.11 12.35 -6.91
C PHE A 410 -24.02 13.56 -7.20
N SER A 411 -24.67 13.58 -8.36
CA SER A 411 -25.68 14.58 -8.73
C SER A 411 -26.90 14.60 -7.79
N GLN A 412 -27.07 13.57 -6.95
CA GLN A 412 -28.10 13.46 -5.91
C GLN A 412 -27.51 13.60 -4.48
N GLY A 413 -26.27 14.09 -4.38
CA GLY A 413 -25.59 14.38 -3.13
C GLY A 413 -24.69 13.26 -2.59
N GLY A 414 -24.43 12.18 -3.37
CA GLY A 414 -23.46 11.11 -3.08
C GLY A 414 -23.80 10.18 -1.90
N GLY A 415 -24.25 10.74 -0.77
CA GLY A 415 -24.60 10.01 0.44
C GLY A 415 -23.39 9.37 1.13
N GLY A 416 -23.57 8.15 1.65
CA GLY A 416 -22.52 7.39 2.32
C GLY A 416 -21.41 6.95 1.38
N VAL A 417 -20.21 6.79 1.96
CA VAL A 417 -19.00 6.37 1.25
C VAL A 417 -18.65 4.92 1.62
N GLY A 418 -18.37 4.11 0.61
CA GLY A 418 -17.94 2.72 0.71
C GLY A 418 -16.91 2.37 -0.37
N THR A 419 -16.86 1.10 -0.73
CA THR A 419 -15.98 0.54 -1.77
C THR A 419 -16.75 -0.46 -2.63
N LEU A 420 -16.10 -0.97 -3.68
CA LEU A 420 -16.62 -2.06 -4.51
C LEU A 420 -16.99 -3.32 -3.71
N PRO A 421 -17.90 -4.18 -4.23
CA PRO A 421 -18.25 -5.44 -3.59
C PRO A 421 -17.01 -6.30 -3.28
N LEU A 422 -16.88 -6.76 -2.04
CA LEU A 422 -15.68 -7.46 -1.56
C LEU A 422 -15.46 -8.82 -2.23
N ASP A 423 -16.52 -9.42 -2.76
CA ASP A 423 -16.51 -10.68 -3.49
C ASP A 423 -16.33 -10.50 -5.01
N ALA A 424 -16.21 -9.26 -5.50
CA ALA A 424 -15.98 -8.98 -6.92
C ALA A 424 -14.69 -9.67 -7.41
N PRO A 425 -14.75 -10.58 -8.39
CA PRO A 425 -13.57 -11.29 -8.90
C PRO A 425 -12.61 -10.35 -9.63
N GLN A 426 -11.31 -10.54 -9.40
CA GLN A 426 -10.20 -9.78 -9.99
C GLN A 426 -8.99 -10.67 -10.25
N GLY A 427 -8.00 -10.17 -10.98
CA GLY A 427 -6.73 -10.86 -11.23
C GLY A 427 -6.65 -11.47 -12.64
N PRO A 428 -5.44 -11.71 -13.17
CA PRO A 428 -5.23 -12.40 -14.44
C PRO A 428 -5.45 -13.91 -14.28
N ASP A 429 -5.44 -14.64 -15.40
CA ASP A 429 -5.67 -16.08 -15.41
C ASP A 429 -4.59 -16.78 -14.57
N GLY A 430 -4.99 -17.75 -13.74
CA GLY A 430 -4.08 -18.44 -12.82
C GLY A 430 -3.83 -17.70 -11.50
N GLU A 431 -4.18 -16.40 -11.40
CA GLU A 431 -4.03 -15.61 -10.17
C GLU A 431 -5.35 -15.03 -9.65
N ARG A 432 -6.51 -15.53 -10.09
CA ARG A 432 -7.83 -15.03 -9.68
C ARG A 432 -7.97 -14.91 -8.15
N THR A 433 -8.59 -13.81 -7.74
CA THR A 433 -8.90 -13.45 -6.35
C THR A 433 -10.17 -12.58 -6.31
N THR A 434 -10.48 -11.99 -5.16
CA THR A 434 -11.59 -11.04 -4.97
C THR A 434 -11.09 -9.68 -4.51
N HIS A 435 -11.96 -8.67 -4.63
CA HIS A 435 -11.68 -7.32 -4.14
C HIS A 435 -11.27 -7.28 -2.67
N ALA A 436 -11.74 -8.20 -1.81
CA ALA A 436 -11.31 -8.31 -0.42
C ALA A 436 -9.78 -8.46 -0.25
N GLU A 437 -9.11 -9.19 -1.15
CA GLU A 437 -7.64 -9.38 -1.13
C GLU A 437 -6.92 -8.17 -1.70
N VAL A 438 -7.47 -7.53 -2.74
CA VAL A 438 -6.75 -6.52 -3.55
C VAL A 438 -7.19 -5.08 -3.33
N HIS A 439 -8.21 -4.84 -2.51
CA HIS A 439 -8.72 -3.50 -2.19
C HIS A 439 -7.59 -2.55 -1.76
N ASN A 440 -6.81 -2.94 -0.76
CA ASN A 440 -5.69 -2.12 -0.26
C ASN A 440 -4.61 -1.88 -1.31
N LEU A 441 -4.53 -2.69 -2.38
CA LEU A 441 -3.57 -2.55 -3.47
C LEU A 441 -4.08 -1.67 -4.61
N TYR A 442 -5.39 -1.37 -4.66
CA TYR A 442 -6.02 -0.73 -5.81
C TYR A 442 -5.36 0.61 -6.15
N GLY A 443 -5.20 1.49 -5.16
CA GLY A 443 -4.53 2.78 -5.33
C GLY A 443 -3.06 2.65 -5.75
N SER A 444 -2.30 1.71 -5.16
CA SER A 444 -0.92 1.43 -5.56
C SER A 444 -0.79 1.00 -7.01
N LEU A 445 -1.72 0.16 -7.48
CA LEU A 445 -1.70 -0.40 -8.83
C LEU A 445 -2.16 0.63 -9.87
N MET A 446 -3.09 1.51 -9.52
CA MET A 446 -3.43 2.69 -10.32
C MET A 446 -2.23 3.64 -10.42
N ALA A 447 -1.57 3.94 -9.30
CA ALA A 447 -0.38 4.78 -9.26
C ALA A 447 0.76 4.18 -10.11
N GLN A 448 0.94 2.85 -10.06
CA GLN A 448 1.87 2.13 -10.94
C GLN A 448 1.51 2.31 -12.42
N ALA A 449 0.24 2.11 -12.79
CA ALA A 449 -0.22 2.27 -14.16
C ALA A 449 0.05 3.70 -14.68
N SER A 450 -0.26 4.71 -13.89
CA SER A 450 0.00 6.12 -14.21
C SER A 450 1.50 6.41 -14.32
N TYR A 451 2.32 5.96 -13.37
CA TYR A 451 3.78 6.17 -13.39
C TYR A 451 4.44 5.53 -14.60
N GLU A 452 4.13 4.26 -14.88
CA GLU A 452 4.70 3.54 -16.02
C GLU A 452 4.22 4.12 -17.36
N GLY A 453 2.97 4.59 -17.43
CA GLY A 453 2.43 5.34 -18.57
C GLY A 453 3.21 6.63 -18.81
N LEU A 454 3.31 7.50 -17.81
CA LEU A 454 4.06 8.75 -17.89
C LEU A 454 5.53 8.53 -18.23
N ARG A 455 6.17 7.51 -17.67
CA ARG A 455 7.56 7.16 -18.00
C ARG A 455 7.74 6.83 -19.48
N ARG A 456 6.76 6.20 -20.13
CA ARG A 456 6.80 5.93 -21.58
C ARG A 456 6.52 7.19 -22.39
N LEU A 457 5.57 8.01 -21.95
CA LEU A 457 5.06 9.16 -22.70
C LEU A 457 5.96 10.40 -22.61
N LEU A 458 6.65 10.61 -21.48
CA LEU A 458 7.50 11.77 -21.22
C LEU A 458 8.99 11.56 -21.56
N GLY A 459 9.35 10.36 -22.05
CA GLY A 459 10.72 10.03 -22.44
C GLY A 459 11.72 10.15 -21.29
N ASP A 460 12.70 11.05 -21.43
CA ASP A 460 13.76 11.26 -20.43
C ASP A 460 13.36 12.16 -19.25
N GLU A 461 12.16 12.78 -19.28
CA GLU A 461 11.66 13.52 -18.11
C GLU A 461 11.22 12.55 -17.00
N ARG A 462 11.55 12.89 -15.75
CA ARG A 462 11.13 12.11 -14.57
C ARG A 462 9.63 12.28 -14.35
N PRO A 463 8.85 11.18 -14.31
CA PRO A 463 7.42 11.28 -14.01
C PRO A 463 7.17 11.89 -12.64
N PHE A 464 6.12 12.69 -12.53
CA PHE A 464 5.53 13.09 -11.26
C PHE A 464 4.14 12.49 -11.12
N THR A 465 3.94 11.78 -10.03
CA THR A 465 2.71 11.10 -9.65
C THR A 465 2.45 11.36 -8.18
N LEU A 466 1.21 11.73 -7.89
CA LEU A 466 0.68 11.91 -6.55
C LEU A 466 -0.51 10.95 -6.40
N THR A 467 -0.67 10.26 -5.27
CA THR A 467 -1.76 9.27 -5.06
C THR A 467 -2.34 9.39 -3.65
N ARG A 468 -3.66 9.21 -3.50
CA ARG A 468 -4.32 9.33 -2.20
C ARG A 468 -4.09 8.06 -1.43
N SER A 469 -4.51 6.97 -2.06
CA SER A 469 -4.42 5.64 -1.52
C SER A 469 -3.16 4.92 -1.97
N GLY A 470 -2.70 4.01 -1.11
CA GLY A 470 -1.54 3.18 -1.35
C GLY A 470 -1.35 2.11 -0.26
N PHE A 471 -0.61 1.07 -0.65
CA PHE A 471 -0.12 -0.02 0.18
C PHE A 471 1.40 0.08 0.31
N ALA A 472 2.00 -0.67 1.24
CA ALA A 472 3.45 -0.80 1.33
C ALA A 472 4.11 -1.00 -0.07
N GLY A 473 5.14 -0.22 -0.40
CA GLY A 473 5.83 -0.30 -1.69
C GLY A 473 5.34 0.68 -2.76
N TYR A 474 4.23 1.39 -2.55
CA TYR A 474 3.73 2.38 -3.52
C TYR A 474 4.72 3.51 -3.80
N GLN A 475 5.67 3.77 -2.88
CA GLN A 475 6.70 4.79 -3.04
C GLN A 475 7.57 4.58 -4.29
N ARG A 476 7.64 3.37 -4.85
CA ARG A 476 8.33 3.15 -6.13
C ARG A 476 7.74 3.98 -7.26
N TRP A 477 6.46 4.30 -7.16
CA TRP A 477 5.65 4.83 -8.24
C TRP A 477 5.06 6.19 -7.96
N SER A 478 4.91 6.62 -6.71
CA SER A 478 4.19 7.87 -6.41
C SER A 478 4.56 8.45 -5.05
N ALA A 479 4.47 9.78 -4.95
CA ALA A 479 4.30 10.46 -3.65
C ALA A 479 2.84 10.31 -3.18
N GLY A 480 2.58 10.56 -1.90
CA GLY A 480 1.23 10.57 -1.31
C GLY A 480 0.87 11.93 -0.71
N TRP A 481 -0.44 12.21 -0.57
CA TRP A 481 -0.95 13.37 0.17
C TRP A 481 -2.07 12.97 1.13
N MET A 482 -2.35 13.85 2.09
CA MET A 482 -3.46 13.81 3.06
C MET A 482 -4.24 15.11 3.00
#